data_AF-A0A949R2K8-F1
#
_entry.id   AF-A0A949R2K8-F1
#
_cell.length_a   1.000
_cell.length_b   1.000
_cell.length_c   1.000
_cell.angle_alpha   90.00
_cell.angle_beta   90.00
_cell.angle_gamma   90.00
#
_symmetry.space_group_name_H-M   'P 1'
#
loop_
_entity.id
_entity.type
_entity.pdbx_description
1 polymer ?
#
loop_
_entity_poly.entity_id
_entity_poly.type
_entity_poly.pdbx_seq_one_letter_code
_entity_poly.pdbx_strand_id
1 'polypeptide(L)'
;MYDHMIEEMADAIAKELHLEPNAILPSLHRFWQDKIAHVWQVEDIYEAARRVGKAVTREDAIGLLQDVFHHHDSSLGITWDSLDAALEDYHLDLTALSEERLSEVHGIFKVWRAGNLIANQFGLYPDQMEGNLPQALSLARQMAKEHSGEHVYLGLEDNPDPWLTLTLLDDEIHIEEYKTLEETQ
;
A
#
# COMPACT_ATOMS: atom_id res chain seq x y z
N MET A 1 24.63 10.54 5.16
CA MET A 1 23.52 10.30 4.20
C MET A 1 24.08 9.50 3.03
N TYR A 2 23.32 8.58 2.42
CA TYR A 2 23.80 7.83 1.25
C TYR A 2 23.98 8.75 0.04
N ASP A 3 25.00 8.48 -0.80
CA ASP A 3 25.32 9.36 -1.94
C ASP A 3 24.15 9.53 -2.91
N HIS A 4 23.43 8.45 -3.23
CA HIS A 4 22.26 8.51 -4.12
C HIS A 4 21.15 9.43 -3.57
N MET A 5 20.94 9.49 -2.24
CA MET A 5 19.97 10.40 -1.62
C MET A 5 20.45 11.86 -1.70
N ILE A 6 21.76 12.08 -1.60
CA ILE A 6 22.35 13.42 -1.74
C ILE A 6 22.22 13.89 -3.21
N GLU A 7 22.42 12.99 -4.17
CA GLU A 7 22.23 13.25 -5.60
C GLU A 7 20.76 13.55 -5.93
N GLU A 8 19.82 12.73 -5.47
CA GLU A 8 18.38 12.95 -5.65
C GLU A 8 17.93 14.31 -5.07
N MET A 9 18.42 14.64 -3.87
CA MET A 9 18.18 15.94 -3.25
C MET A 9 18.78 17.10 -4.06
N ALA A 10 19.99 16.93 -4.59
CA ALA A 10 20.62 17.92 -5.45
C ALA A 10 19.82 18.16 -6.72
N ASP A 11 19.35 17.09 -7.37
CA ASP A 11 18.54 17.14 -8.59
C ASP A 11 17.19 17.83 -8.35
N ALA A 12 16.51 17.51 -7.25
CA ALA A 12 15.25 18.14 -6.87
C ALA A 12 15.40 19.66 -6.65
N ILE A 13 16.44 20.07 -5.91
CA ILE A 13 16.72 21.49 -5.64
C ILE A 13 17.17 22.19 -6.93
N ALA A 14 18.02 21.55 -7.73
CA ALA A 14 18.51 22.08 -9.01
C ALA A 14 17.36 22.39 -9.97
N LYS A 15 16.39 21.48 -10.06
CA LYS A 15 15.20 21.63 -10.89
C LYS A 15 14.38 22.85 -10.49
N GLU A 16 14.10 23.02 -9.19
CA GLU A 16 13.29 24.12 -8.67
C GLU A 16 13.99 25.48 -8.80
N LEU A 17 15.32 25.51 -8.60
CA LEU A 17 16.10 26.74 -8.68
C LEU A 17 16.63 27.04 -10.10
N HIS A 18 16.34 26.17 -11.07
CA HIS A 18 16.86 26.23 -12.45
C HIS A 18 18.40 26.33 -12.50
N LEU A 19 19.07 25.49 -11.70
CA LEU A 19 20.52 25.37 -11.62
C LEU A 19 20.99 24.00 -12.12
N GLU A 20 22.30 23.87 -12.36
CA GLU A 20 22.93 22.58 -12.58
C GLU A 20 23.12 21.82 -11.25
N PRO A 21 22.80 20.52 -11.16
CA PRO A 21 22.96 19.73 -9.93
C PRO A 21 24.37 19.82 -9.31
N ASN A 22 25.41 19.85 -10.16
CA ASN A 22 26.80 19.98 -9.75
C ASN A 22 27.14 21.30 -9.02
N ALA A 23 26.29 22.32 -9.13
CA ALA A 23 26.44 23.55 -8.35
C ALA A 23 26.00 23.38 -6.88
N ILE A 24 25.11 22.42 -6.60
CA ILE A 24 24.51 22.17 -5.28
C ILE A 24 25.19 21.00 -4.57
N LEU A 25 25.49 19.94 -5.32
CA LEU A 25 25.99 18.66 -4.80
C LEU A 25 27.19 18.79 -3.84
N PRO A 26 28.25 19.59 -4.12
CA PRO A 26 29.37 19.74 -3.19
C PRO A 26 28.99 20.36 -1.85
N SER A 27 27.99 21.26 -1.86
CA SER A 27 27.48 21.90 -0.64
C SER A 27 26.71 20.90 0.22
N LEU A 28 25.89 20.04 -0.39
CA LEU A 28 25.16 18.99 0.33
C LEU A 28 26.11 17.93 0.90
N HIS A 29 27.12 17.47 0.14
CA HIS A 29 28.14 16.57 0.69
C HIS A 29 28.87 17.17 1.89
N ARG A 30 29.28 18.45 1.80
CA ARG A 30 29.91 19.13 2.94
C ARG A 30 28.97 19.25 4.13
N PHE A 31 27.68 19.53 3.90
CA PHE A 31 26.70 19.63 4.98
C PHE A 31 26.52 18.28 5.70
N TRP A 32 26.53 17.17 4.97
CA TRP A 32 26.36 15.82 5.50
C TRP A 32 27.65 15.13 5.95
N GLN A 33 28.83 15.76 5.77
CA GLN A 33 30.14 15.13 6.00
C GLN A 33 30.36 14.62 7.44
N ASP A 34 29.66 15.22 8.41
CA ASP A 34 29.74 14.91 9.84
C ASP A 34 28.41 14.41 10.40
N LYS A 35 27.48 13.97 9.54
CA LYS A 35 26.13 13.56 9.90
C LYS A 35 25.75 12.23 9.28
N ILE A 36 25.02 11.42 10.06
CA ILE A 36 24.37 10.21 9.58
C ILE A 36 22.85 10.40 9.68
N ALA A 37 22.12 9.78 8.77
CA ALA A 37 20.67 9.76 8.76
C ALA A 37 20.22 8.40 8.23
N HIS A 38 19.30 7.77 8.96
CA HIS A 38 18.51 6.66 8.44
C HIS A 38 17.30 7.25 7.73
N VAL A 39 16.98 6.70 6.55
CA VAL A 39 15.87 7.17 5.73
C VAL A 39 14.86 6.05 5.64
N TRP A 40 13.61 6.43 5.86
CA TRP A 40 12.43 5.62 5.60
C TRP A 40 11.65 6.30 4.47
N GLN A 41 11.13 5.49 3.56
CA GLN A 41 10.41 5.92 2.36
C GLN A 41 8.99 5.33 2.34
N VAL A 42 8.19 5.78 1.39
CA VAL A 42 6.81 5.30 1.22
C VAL A 42 6.78 3.79 0.93
N GLU A 43 7.78 3.31 0.21
CA GLU A 43 7.99 1.91 -0.14
C GLU A 43 8.17 1.04 1.11
N ASP A 44 8.71 1.58 2.20
CA ASP A 44 8.83 0.84 3.48
C ASP A 44 7.44 0.66 4.14
N ILE A 45 6.53 1.63 3.97
CA ILE A 45 5.13 1.47 4.41
C ILE A 45 4.43 0.42 3.56
N TYR A 46 4.69 0.36 2.24
CA TYR A 46 4.12 -0.67 1.38
C TYR A 46 4.54 -2.09 1.81
N GLU A 47 5.83 -2.27 2.11
CA GLU A 47 6.31 -3.57 2.60
C GLU A 47 5.73 -3.89 3.99
N ALA A 48 5.65 -2.91 4.89
CA ALA A 48 5.01 -3.10 6.20
C ALA A 48 3.52 -3.50 6.04
N ALA A 49 2.76 -2.76 5.21
CA ALA A 49 1.35 -3.01 4.91
C ALA A 49 1.14 -4.41 4.33
N ARG A 50 2.01 -4.83 3.40
CA ARG A 50 1.99 -6.19 2.85
C ARG A 50 2.16 -7.24 3.95
N ARG A 51 3.16 -7.12 4.82
CA ARG A 51 3.41 -8.10 5.90
C ARG A 51 2.23 -8.25 6.86
N VAL A 52 1.49 -7.17 7.11
CA VAL A 52 0.29 -7.18 7.98
C VAL A 52 -1.01 -7.40 7.19
N GLY A 53 -0.92 -7.70 5.89
CA GLY A 53 -2.08 -8.03 5.07
C GLY A 53 -3.05 -6.87 4.86
N LYS A 54 -2.54 -5.64 4.70
CA LYS A 54 -3.29 -4.41 4.42
C LYS A 54 -2.94 -3.81 3.06
N ALA A 55 -3.95 -3.23 2.40
CA ALA A 55 -3.77 -2.44 1.18
C ALA A 55 -3.69 -0.96 1.58
N VAL A 56 -2.88 -0.17 0.88
CA VAL A 56 -2.63 1.24 1.25
C VAL A 56 -2.55 2.11 0.01
N THR A 57 -2.99 3.36 0.07
CA THR A 57 -2.75 4.33 -1.01
C THR A 57 -1.42 5.05 -0.81
N ARG A 58 -0.85 5.61 -1.88
CA ARG A 58 0.37 6.43 -1.74
C ARG A 58 0.17 7.63 -0.80
N GLU A 59 -1.00 8.25 -0.85
CA GLU A 59 -1.37 9.38 0.01
C GLU A 59 -1.38 8.97 1.48
N ASP A 60 -2.07 7.86 1.80
CA ASP A 60 -2.14 7.34 3.16
C ASP A 60 -0.76 6.91 3.66
N ALA A 61 0.05 6.27 2.82
CA ALA A 61 1.40 5.85 3.19
C ALA A 61 2.30 7.04 3.55
N ILE A 62 2.17 8.17 2.85
CA ILE A 62 2.85 9.42 3.23
C ILE A 62 2.34 9.89 4.60
N GLY A 63 1.03 9.89 4.82
CA GLY A 63 0.42 10.28 6.08
C GLY A 63 0.89 9.43 7.26
N LEU A 64 0.89 8.10 7.09
CA LEU A 64 1.38 7.14 8.07
C LEU A 64 2.86 7.36 8.39
N LEU A 65 3.71 7.58 7.38
CA LEU A 65 5.12 7.84 7.60
C LEU A 65 5.37 9.16 8.36
N GLN A 66 4.58 10.19 8.06
CA GLN A 66 4.61 11.46 8.80
C GLN A 66 4.15 11.27 10.25
N ASP A 67 3.09 10.50 10.48
CA ASP A 67 2.57 10.21 11.81
C ASP A 67 3.61 9.46 12.65
N VAL A 68 4.24 8.42 12.09
CA VAL A 68 5.36 7.71 12.71
C VAL A 68 6.49 8.68 13.06
N PHE A 69 6.88 9.56 12.13
CA PHE A 69 7.92 10.55 12.39
C PHE A 69 7.55 11.53 13.51
N HIS A 70 6.29 11.93 13.63
CA HIS A 70 5.84 12.84 14.68
C HIS A 70 5.76 12.19 16.07
N HIS A 71 5.51 10.88 16.12
CA HIS A 71 5.26 10.17 17.37
C HIS A 71 6.34 9.16 17.78
N HIS A 72 7.44 9.06 17.03
CA HIS A 72 8.52 8.11 17.36
C HIS A 72 9.18 8.40 18.72
N ASP A 73 9.59 7.34 19.40
CA ASP A 73 10.44 7.44 20.57
C ASP A 73 11.87 7.81 20.14
N SER A 74 12.29 9.03 20.43
CA SER A 74 13.64 9.51 20.12
C SER A 74 14.79 8.67 20.71
N SER A 75 14.52 7.86 21.74
CA SER A 75 15.51 6.94 22.32
C SER A 75 15.68 5.65 21.52
N LEU A 76 14.66 5.25 20.76
CA LEU A 76 14.65 4.04 19.92
C LEU A 76 14.76 4.35 18.42
N GLY A 77 14.39 5.56 18.01
CA GLY A 77 14.25 5.94 16.61
C GLY A 77 13.00 5.34 15.97
N ILE A 78 12.97 5.34 14.64
CA ILE A 78 11.93 4.67 13.85
C ILE A 78 12.41 3.25 13.53
N THR A 79 11.54 2.28 13.77
CA THR A 79 11.79 0.84 13.55
C THR A 79 10.69 0.24 12.69
N TRP A 80 10.89 -1.01 12.22
CA TRP A 80 9.82 -1.77 11.56
C TRP A 80 8.59 -1.91 12.45
N ASP A 81 8.77 -2.15 13.75
CA ASP A 81 7.68 -2.23 14.73
C ASP A 81 6.90 -0.91 14.80
N SER A 82 7.56 0.23 14.59
CA SER A 82 6.90 1.53 14.52
C SER A 82 5.98 1.65 13.30
N LEU A 83 6.36 1.08 12.15
CA LEU A 83 5.53 1.06 10.95
C LEU A 83 4.35 0.09 11.10
N ASP A 84 4.62 -1.10 11.66
CA ASP A 84 3.60 -2.11 11.91
C ASP A 84 2.55 -1.56 12.89
N ALA A 85 2.97 -0.87 13.96
CA ALA A 85 2.07 -0.21 14.91
C ALA A 85 1.20 0.88 14.26
N ALA A 86 1.76 1.71 13.36
CA ALA A 86 0.97 2.71 12.64
C ALA A 86 -0.08 2.08 11.73
N LEU A 87 0.18 0.86 11.26
CA LEU A 87 -0.74 0.10 10.43
C LEU A 87 -1.78 -0.68 11.23
N GLU A 88 -1.66 -0.88 12.55
CA GLU A 88 -2.60 -1.67 13.34
C GLU A 88 -4.04 -1.13 13.23
N ASP A 89 -4.21 0.17 13.42
CA ASP A 89 -5.52 0.85 13.36
C ASP A 89 -5.87 1.39 11.96
N TYR A 90 -4.95 1.27 11.00
CA TYR A 90 -5.20 1.72 9.63
C TYR A 90 -6.23 0.85 8.91
N HIS A 91 -7.26 1.47 8.34
CA HIS A 91 -8.24 0.81 7.49
C HIS A 91 -8.44 1.62 6.21
N LEU A 92 -8.33 0.96 5.06
CA LEU A 92 -8.62 1.56 3.77
C LEU A 92 -10.11 1.40 3.46
N ASP A 93 -10.86 2.49 3.54
CA ASP A 93 -12.27 2.53 3.14
C ASP A 93 -12.40 2.61 1.61
N LEU A 94 -12.71 1.49 0.97
CA LEU A 94 -12.87 1.43 -0.48
C LEU A 94 -14.12 2.20 -0.95
N THR A 95 -15.12 2.38 -0.09
CA THR A 95 -16.35 3.09 -0.46
C THR A 95 -16.15 4.60 -0.59
N ALA A 96 -15.12 5.12 0.08
CA ALA A 96 -14.69 6.51 -0.02
C ALA A 96 -13.83 6.79 -1.26
N LEU A 97 -13.29 5.75 -1.90
CA LEU A 97 -12.46 5.87 -3.10
C LEU A 97 -13.31 5.92 -4.38
N SER A 98 -12.97 6.85 -5.28
CA SER A 98 -13.54 6.86 -6.63
C SER A 98 -12.92 5.76 -7.49
N GLU A 99 -13.61 5.34 -8.56
CA GLU A 99 -13.11 4.29 -9.46
C GLU A 99 -11.73 4.62 -10.06
N GLU A 100 -11.47 5.91 -10.35
CA GLU A 100 -10.20 6.38 -10.88
C GLU A 100 -9.03 6.16 -9.90
N ARG A 101 -9.31 6.30 -8.60
CA ARG A 101 -8.33 6.15 -7.52
C ARG A 101 -8.08 4.70 -7.12
N LEU A 102 -8.86 3.74 -7.61
CA LEU A 102 -8.61 2.33 -7.34
C LEU A 102 -7.24 1.87 -7.85
N SER A 103 -6.70 2.54 -8.88
CA SER A 103 -5.34 2.31 -9.37
C SER A 103 -4.23 2.83 -8.45
N GLU A 104 -4.56 3.70 -7.50
CA GLU A 104 -3.63 4.23 -6.49
C GLU A 104 -3.47 3.28 -5.28
N VAL A 105 -4.28 2.22 -5.21
CA VAL A 105 -4.24 1.27 -4.11
C VAL A 105 -3.11 0.27 -4.35
N HIS A 106 -2.17 0.25 -3.40
CA HIS A 106 -1.03 -0.66 -3.40
C HIS A 106 -1.33 -1.92 -2.58
N GLY A 107 -1.06 -3.09 -3.17
CA GLY A 107 -1.16 -4.38 -2.50
C GLY A 107 -1.01 -5.58 -3.42
N ILE A 108 -0.85 -6.78 -2.85
CA ILE A 108 -0.87 -8.04 -3.59
C ILE A 108 -2.22 -8.69 -3.39
N PHE A 109 -3.05 -8.71 -4.44
CA PHE A 109 -4.43 -9.21 -4.34
C PHE A 109 -4.53 -10.67 -4.78
N LYS A 110 -5.37 -11.42 -4.10
CA LYS A 110 -5.81 -12.78 -4.45
C LYS A 110 -7.31 -12.76 -4.70
N VAL A 111 -7.74 -13.47 -5.76
CA VAL A 111 -9.15 -13.67 -6.10
C VAL A 111 -9.43 -15.17 -6.16
N TRP A 112 -10.38 -15.65 -5.37
CA TRP A 112 -10.73 -17.07 -5.28
C TRP A 112 -12.23 -17.29 -5.07
N ARG A 113 -12.69 -18.53 -5.19
CA ARG A 113 -14.09 -18.91 -4.92
C ARG A 113 -14.21 -19.67 -3.63
N ALA A 114 -15.37 -19.56 -2.98
CA ALA A 114 -15.72 -20.41 -1.85
C ALA A 114 -15.57 -21.89 -2.22
N GLY A 115 -14.82 -22.64 -1.40
CA GLY A 115 -14.56 -24.06 -1.62
C GLY A 115 -13.54 -24.40 -2.70
N ASN A 116 -12.90 -23.42 -3.34
CA ASN A 116 -11.84 -23.63 -4.33
C ASN A 116 -10.47 -23.26 -3.76
N LEU A 117 -9.48 -24.14 -3.95
CA LEU A 117 -8.10 -23.96 -3.48
C LEU A 117 -7.25 -23.12 -4.45
N ILE A 118 -7.72 -22.88 -5.67
CA ILE A 118 -6.99 -22.12 -6.69
C ILE A 118 -7.37 -20.64 -6.57
N ALA A 119 -6.38 -19.80 -6.26
CA ALA A 119 -6.49 -18.35 -6.25
C ALA A 119 -5.74 -17.73 -7.44
N ASN A 120 -6.29 -16.68 -8.02
CA ASN A 120 -5.63 -15.85 -9.03
C ASN A 120 -4.97 -14.66 -8.33
N GLN A 121 -3.69 -14.42 -8.61
CA GLN A 121 -2.90 -13.42 -7.90
C GLN A 121 -2.52 -12.24 -8.81
N PHE A 122 -2.51 -11.04 -8.23
CA PHE A 122 -2.20 -9.77 -8.89
C PHE A 122 -1.21 -8.97 -8.04
N GLY A 123 -0.33 -8.19 -8.68
CA GLY A 123 0.64 -7.34 -7.98
C GLY A 123 1.98 -8.02 -7.68
N LEU A 124 2.20 -9.24 -8.19
CA LEU A 124 3.56 -9.77 -8.35
C LEU A 124 4.25 -9.11 -9.56
N TYR A 125 5.55 -9.39 -9.73
CA TYR A 125 6.33 -8.92 -10.88
C TYR A 125 5.56 -9.04 -12.21
N PRO A 126 5.56 -8.02 -13.09
CA PRO A 126 6.41 -6.81 -13.05
C PRO A 126 5.85 -5.64 -12.24
N ASP A 127 4.57 -5.68 -11.85
CA ASP A 127 3.85 -4.48 -11.39
C ASP A 127 4.03 -4.19 -9.88
N GLN A 128 4.70 -5.07 -9.13
CA GLN A 128 5.18 -4.85 -7.75
C GLN A 128 4.21 -4.09 -6.82
N MET A 129 2.98 -4.59 -6.69
CA MET A 129 1.89 -4.01 -5.87
C MET A 129 1.20 -2.77 -6.43
N GLU A 130 1.57 -2.26 -7.61
CA GLU A 130 1.02 -1.01 -8.13
C GLU A 130 -0.13 -1.24 -9.14
N GLY A 131 -1.21 -0.46 -9.04
CA GLY A 131 -2.20 -0.32 -10.12
C GLY A 131 -2.99 -1.57 -10.46
N ASN A 132 -2.99 -2.57 -9.58
CA ASN A 132 -3.46 -3.94 -9.85
C ASN A 132 -4.83 -4.27 -9.24
N LEU A 133 -5.37 -3.42 -8.35
CA LEU A 133 -6.70 -3.59 -7.77
C LEU A 133 -7.83 -3.58 -8.82
N PRO A 134 -7.85 -2.69 -9.83
CA PRO A 134 -8.91 -2.70 -10.85
C PRO A 134 -9.01 -4.02 -11.61
N GLN A 135 -7.88 -4.66 -11.92
CA GLN A 135 -7.82 -5.96 -12.60
C GLN A 135 -8.31 -7.08 -11.69
N ALA A 136 -7.92 -7.07 -10.41
CA ALA A 136 -8.41 -8.01 -9.41
C ALA A 136 -9.94 -7.90 -9.24
N LEU A 137 -10.47 -6.69 -9.13
CA LEU A 137 -11.92 -6.44 -9.06
C LEU A 137 -12.64 -6.88 -10.34
N SER A 138 -12.07 -6.61 -11.51
CA SER A 138 -12.64 -7.03 -12.80
C SER A 138 -12.75 -8.56 -12.87
N LEU A 139 -11.70 -9.29 -12.49
CA LEU A 139 -11.74 -10.75 -12.43
C LEU A 139 -12.75 -11.25 -11.40
N ALA A 140 -12.79 -10.66 -10.21
CA ALA A 140 -13.74 -11.06 -9.17
C ALA A 140 -15.20 -10.89 -9.65
N ARG A 141 -15.49 -9.78 -10.34
CA ARG A 141 -16.80 -9.53 -10.95
C ARG A 141 -17.13 -10.53 -12.06
N GLN A 142 -16.15 -10.88 -12.90
CA GLN A 142 -16.33 -11.88 -13.94
C GLN A 142 -16.64 -13.25 -13.33
N MET A 143 -15.86 -13.69 -12.34
CA MET A 143 -16.06 -14.97 -11.66
C MET A 143 -17.43 -15.04 -10.97
N ALA A 144 -17.90 -13.94 -10.37
CA ALA A 144 -19.22 -13.88 -9.74
C ALA A 144 -20.36 -14.04 -10.77
N LYS A 145 -20.18 -13.55 -12.01
CA LYS A 145 -21.13 -13.75 -13.11
C LYS A 145 -21.13 -15.18 -13.64
N GLU A 146 -19.95 -15.79 -13.76
CA GLU A 146 -19.79 -17.16 -14.26
C GLU A 146 -20.30 -18.21 -13.27
N HIS A 147 -20.30 -17.90 -11.98
CA HIS A 147 -20.66 -18.79 -10.89
C HIS A 147 -21.78 -18.20 -10.02
N SER A 148 -22.95 -17.98 -10.63
CA SER A 148 -24.13 -17.45 -9.95
C SER A 148 -24.50 -18.27 -8.69
N GLY A 149 -24.67 -17.59 -7.57
CA GLY A 149 -24.97 -18.18 -6.27
C GLY A 149 -23.75 -18.63 -5.44
N GLU A 150 -22.53 -18.54 -5.98
CA GLU A 150 -21.30 -18.76 -5.21
C GLU A 150 -20.70 -17.43 -4.73
N HIS A 151 -20.03 -17.46 -3.57
CA HIS A 151 -19.22 -16.34 -3.12
C HIS A 151 -17.86 -16.33 -3.81
N VAL A 152 -17.51 -15.17 -4.37
CA VAL A 152 -16.16 -14.86 -4.83
C VAL A 152 -15.50 -13.97 -3.79
N TYR A 153 -14.28 -14.30 -3.43
CA TYR A 153 -13.50 -13.58 -2.45
C TYR A 153 -12.36 -12.83 -3.12
N LEU A 154 -12.12 -11.61 -2.68
CA LEU A 154 -10.92 -10.84 -2.98
C LEU A 154 -10.26 -10.52 -1.64
N GLY A 155 -8.96 -10.79 -1.53
CA GLY A 155 -8.19 -10.54 -0.31
C GLY A 155 -6.73 -10.20 -0.63
N LEU A 156 -5.95 -9.98 0.43
CA LEU A 156 -4.53 -9.67 0.33
C LEU A 156 -3.69 -10.93 0.51
N GLU A 157 -2.50 -10.98 -0.09
CA GLU A 157 -1.68 -12.20 -0.14
C GLU A 157 -1.41 -12.81 1.24
N ASP A 158 -1.01 -11.97 2.19
CA ASP A 158 -0.61 -12.36 3.55
C ASP A 158 -1.77 -12.28 4.56
N ASN A 159 -3.00 -12.05 4.08
CA ASN A 159 -4.21 -12.08 4.90
C ASN A 159 -5.05 -13.34 4.58
N PRO A 160 -5.28 -14.23 5.57
CA PRO A 160 -6.12 -15.41 5.35
C PRO A 160 -7.61 -15.07 5.16
N ASP A 161 -8.06 -13.95 5.72
CA ASP A 161 -9.44 -13.50 5.62
C ASP A 161 -9.64 -12.71 4.31
N PRO A 162 -10.80 -12.86 3.65
CA PRO A 162 -11.12 -12.06 2.48
C PRO A 162 -11.21 -10.59 2.90
N TRP A 163 -10.80 -9.69 2.03
CA TRP A 163 -11.06 -8.26 2.19
C TRP A 163 -12.48 -7.92 1.71
N LEU A 164 -12.87 -8.48 0.57
CA LEU A 164 -14.17 -8.30 -0.07
C LEU A 164 -14.83 -9.64 -0.39
N THR A 165 -16.14 -9.68 -0.25
CA THR A 165 -17.00 -10.75 -0.76
C THR A 165 -17.87 -10.20 -1.88
N LEU A 166 -17.81 -10.85 -3.05
CA LEU A 166 -18.62 -10.53 -4.21
C LEU A 166 -19.64 -11.65 -4.44
N THR A 167 -20.92 -11.26 -4.57
CA THR A 167 -22.03 -12.19 -4.81
C THR A 167 -22.94 -11.63 -5.88
N LEU A 168 -23.34 -12.47 -6.84
CA LEU A 168 -24.39 -12.11 -7.80
C LEU A 168 -25.77 -12.41 -7.19
N LEU A 169 -26.58 -11.37 -6.98
CA LEU A 169 -27.96 -11.45 -6.51
C LEU A 169 -28.85 -10.64 -7.44
N ASP A 170 -29.98 -11.20 -7.88
CA ASP A 170 -30.95 -10.50 -8.75
C ASP A 170 -30.34 -9.82 -9.99
N ASP A 171 -29.37 -10.49 -10.64
CA ASP A 171 -28.58 -10.00 -11.79
C ASP A 171 -27.64 -8.79 -11.48
N GLU A 172 -27.49 -8.40 -10.23
CA GLU A 172 -26.57 -7.36 -9.76
C GLU A 172 -25.42 -7.93 -8.89
N ILE A 173 -24.21 -7.36 -9.03
CA ILE A 173 -23.06 -7.76 -8.20
C ILE A 173 -23.06 -6.92 -6.93
N HIS A 174 -23.28 -7.59 -5.81
CA HIS A 174 -23.11 -7.02 -4.48
C HIS A 174 -21.67 -7.22 -4.00
N ILE A 175 -21.07 -6.18 -3.44
CA ILE A 175 -19.74 -6.19 -2.84
C ILE A 175 -19.91 -5.83 -1.37
N GLU A 176 -19.41 -6.70 -0.50
CA GLU A 176 -19.41 -6.49 0.95
C GLU A 176 -17.96 -6.54 1.46
N GLU A 177 -17.55 -5.54 2.23
CA GLU A 177 -16.30 -5.60 2.99
C GLU A 177 -16.43 -6.63 4.11
N TYR A 178 -15.38 -7.42 4.31
CA TYR A 178 -15.33 -8.35 5.42
C TYR A 178 -15.27 -7.57 6.73
N LYS A 179 -16.25 -7.80 7.60
CA LYS A 179 -16.25 -7.29 8.97
C LYS A 179 -15.75 -8.38 9.89
N THR A 180 -14.60 -8.16 10.52
CA THR A 180 -14.16 -8.97 11.66
C THR A 180 -15.25 -8.91 12.72
N LEU A 181 -15.70 -10.07 13.20
CA LEU A 181 -16.81 -10.22 14.15
C LEU A 181 -16.60 -9.57 15.54
N GLU A 182 -15.57 -8.75 15.73
CA GLU A 182 -15.26 -8.12 17.02
C GLU A 182 -16.10 -6.86 17.32
N GLU A 183 -16.86 -6.31 16.37
CA GLU A 183 -17.73 -5.14 16.62
C GLU A 183 -19.14 -5.49 17.15
N THR A 184 -19.40 -6.72 17.62
CA THR A 184 -20.72 -7.13 18.13
C THR A 184 -20.76 -7.68 19.56
N GLN A 185 -19.87 -7.24 20.45
CA GLN A 185 -19.99 -7.51 21.90
C GLN A 185 -20.00 -6.26 22.76
#